data_AF-A0A353T3Y9-F1
#
_entry.id   AF-A0A353T3Y9-F1
#
_cell.length_a   1.000
_cell.length_b   1.000
_cell.length_c   1.000
_cell.angle_alpha   90.00
_cell.angle_beta   90.00
_cell.angle_gamma   90.00
#
_symmetry.space_group_name_H-M   'P 1'
#
loop_
_entity.id
_entity.type
_entity.pdbx_description
1 polymer ?
#
loop_
_entity_poly.entity_id
_entity_poly.type
_entity_poly.pdbx_seq_one_letter_code
_entity_poly.pdbx_strand_id
1 'polypeptide(L)'
;MVREDLELSDSMPSILKILRKEARVQIQEKKAVDNKVVVHGDVDLNLLYLCDDEEDPVQFLEQSIPFSHSVDIPGAYQGMDCTADVTVSEFYTDPRENINNELRIIDAELILNLEAQVFETQEDEILVDAYSPSVPMELKKRKIKLQQFAGETQEQTVVKESITFPEGVPKARKILYVDARPSIAEESVGDGKVLLEGILSVQVVYQTNESALLIGSFREDVPFQHTLTMEDIDSSMECRSEAVTEHMDTTLTAQDEVELKAAVLLKTSVTRTIEKEIIIGAGESENVSAGAPGIYIYFVQPGDNLWNVAKKYNTTISDILKYNETTEEESELGPGTKLMIFKKLESSVV
;
A
#
# COMPACT_ATOMS: atom_id res chain seq x y z
N MET A 1 24.15 1.85 3.64
CA MET A 1 25.19 0.87 3.25
C MET A 1 25.34 -0.12 4.39
N VAL A 2 25.34 -1.41 4.07
CA VAL A 2 25.57 -2.52 5.02
C VAL A 2 26.84 -3.24 4.56
N ARG A 3 27.69 -3.63 5.50
CA ARG A 3 28.92 -4.39 5.23
C ARG A 3 29.07 -5.49 6.26
N GLU A 4 29.35 -6.71 5.81
CA GLU A 4 29.50 -7.86 6.68
C GLU A 4 30.54 -8.83 6.10
N ASP A 5 31.37 -9.41 6.97
CA ASP A 5 32.27 -10.51 6.62
C ASP A 5 31.55 -11.84 6.96
N LEU A 6 31.16 -12.59 5.93
CA LEU A 6 30.45 -13.85 6.09
C LEU A 6 31.43 -15.02 6.00
N GLU A 7 31.63 -15.75 7.10
CA GLU A 7 32.49 -16.94 7.12
C GLU A 7 31.69 -18.20 6.76
N LEU A 8 32.21 -18.99 5.82
CA LEU A 8 31.64 -20.29 5.46
C LEU A 8 31.69 -21.26 6.64
N SER A 9 30.56 -21.88 6.96
CA SER A 9 30.50 -22.95 7.97
C SER A 9 31.42 -24.12 7.63
N ASP A 10 31.88 -24.85 8.64
CA ASP A 10 32.88 -25.93 8.48
C ASP A 10 32.48 -27.00 7.44
N SER A 11 31.19 -27.23 7.25
CA SER A 11 30.67 -28.20 6.27
C SER A 11 30.76 -27.73 4.81
N MET A 12 30.94 -26.43 4.58
CA MET A 12 31.00 -25.86 3.23
C MET A 12 32.44 -25.87 2.68
N PRO A 13 32.64 -26.27 1.41
CA PRO A 13 33.95 -26.23 0.77
C PRO A 13 34.33 -24.81 0.38
N SER A 14 35.64 -24.60 0.17
CA SER A 14 36.22 -23.30 -0.18
C SER A 14 35.69 -22.76 -1.51
N ILE A 15 35.60 -21.44 -1.61
CA ILE A 15 35.07 -20.74 -2.76
C ILE A 15 36.14 -20.66 -3.85
N LEU A 16 35.84 -21.18 -5.03
CA LEU A 16 36.61 -20.90 -6.24
C LEU A 16 36.07 -19.66 -6.96
N LYS A 17 34.75 -19.56 -7.10
CA LYS A 17 34.11 -18.47 -7.84
C LYS A 17 32.65 -18.28 -7.46
N ILE A 18 32.22 -17.05 -7.22
CA ILE A 18 30.79 -16.72 -7.08
C ILE A 18 30.14 -16.76 -8.47
N LEU A 19 29.09 -17.58 -8.62
CA LEU A 19 28.31 -17.76 -9.84
C LEU A 19 27.10 -16.83 -9.90
N ARG A 20 26.40 -16.71 -8.78
CA ARG A 20 25.20 -15.87 -8.63
C ARG A 20 25.20 -15.27 -7.24
N LYS A 21 24.71 -14.04 -7.17
CA LYS A 21 24.48 -13.33 -5.93
C LYS A 21 23.14 -12.61 -5.99
N GLU A 22 22.41 -12.67 -4.90
CA GLU A 22 21.12 -12.02 -4.74
C GLU A 22 20.99 -11.57 -3.29
N ALA A 23 20.34 -10.43 -3.10
CA ALA A 23 20.04 -9.87 -1.81
C ALA A 23 18.60 -9.36 -1.81
N ARG A 24 17.82 -9.70 -0.78
CA ARG A 24 16.44 -9.27 -0.60
C ARG A 24 16.27 -8.63 0.76
N VAL A 25 15.49 -7.56 0.83
CA VAL A 25 15.26 -6.84 2.09
C VAL A 25 13.92 -7.23 2.65
N GLN A 26 13.89 -7.57 3.92
CA GLN A 26 12.68 -7.79 4.70
C GLN A 26 12.58 -6.69 5.76
N ILE A 27 11.50 -5.90 5.71
CA ILE A 27 11.25 -4.87 6.72
C ILE A 27 10.42 -5.48 7.84
N GLN A 28 10.96 -5.48 9.07
CA GLN A 28 10.26 -5.97 10.25
C GLN A 28 9.49 -4.86 10.97
N GLU A 29 10.06 -3.66 11.02
CA GLU A 29 9.45 -2.50 11.69
C GLU A 29 9.74 -1.22 10.91
N LYS A 30 8.73 -0.35 10.80
CA LYS A 30 8.83 1.02 10.29
C LYS A 30 8.12 1.95 11.27
N LYS A 31 8.72 3.10 11.59
CA LYS A 31 8.14 4.03 12.55
C LYS A 31 8.48 5.49 12.24
N ALA A 32 7.46 6.33 12.19
CA ALA A 32 7.62 7.78 12.19
C ALA A 32 7.99 8.27 13.60
N VAL A 33 9.05 9.08 13.68
CA VAL A 33 9.49 9.79 14.88
C VAL A 33 9.83 11.23 14.48
N ASP A 34 10.22 12.05 15.44
CA ASP A 34 10.50 13.47 15.19
C ASP A 34 11.52 13.68 14.06
N ASN A 35 11.04 14.28 12.97
CA ASN A 35 11.72 14.63 11.72
C ASN A 35 12.32 13.46 10.92
N LYS A 36 11.93 12.21 11.17
CA LYS A 36 12.46 11.06 10.43
C LYS A 36 11.56 9.82 10.49
N VAL A 37 11.77 8.91 9.55
CA VAL A 37 11.25 7.54 9.61
C VAL A 37 12.42 6.60 9.88
N VAL A 38 12.26 5.71 10.86
CA VAL A 38 13.23 4.66 11.20
C VAL A 38 12.70 3.32 10.69
N VAL A 39 13.57 2.54 10.08
CA VAL A 39 13.27 1.22 9.52
C VAL A 39 14.26 0.19 10.07
N HIS A 40 13.72 -0.91 10.56
CA HIS A 40 14.45 -2.10 11.02
C HIS A 40 14.05 -3.30 10.19
N GLY A 41 15.04 -4.14 9.87
CA GLY A 41 14.80 -5.34 9.09
C GLY A 41 16.07 -6.14 8.87
N ASP A 42 15.98 -7.10 7.96
CA ASP A 42 17.08 -7.96 7.58
C ASP A 42 17.30 -7.93 6.07
N VAL A 43 18.53 -8.20 5.66
CA VAL A 43 18.92 -8.42 4.27
C VAL A 43 19.28 -9.90 4.11
N ASP A 44 18.42 -10.64 3.44
CA ASP A 44 18.65 -12.05 3.11
C ASP A 44 19.53 -12.15 1.86
N LEU A 45 20.66 -12.83 2.01
CA LEU A 45 21.66 -13.04 0.98
C LEU A 45 21.64 -14.47 0.49
N ASN A 46 21.52 -14.62 -0.83
CA ASN A 46 21.56 -15.90 -1.52
C ASN A 46 22.73 -15.93 -2.49
N LEU A 47 23.70 -16.81 -2.25
CA LEU A 47 24.91 -16.96 -3.05
C LEU A 47 25.00 -18.37 -3.62
N LEU A 48 25.23 -18.46 -4.93
CA LEU A 48 25.61 -19.70 -5.61
C LEU A 48 27.09 -19.59 -5.98
N TYR A 49 27.91 -20.57 -5.63
CA TYR A 49 29.35 -20.51 -5.87
C TYR A 49 29.92 -21.87 -6.32
N LEU A 50 31.04 -21.81 -7.04
CA LEU A 50 31.84 -22.98 -7.41
C LEU A 50 32.85 -23.31 -6.32
N CYS A 51 33.03 -24.60 -6.05
CA CYS A 51 34.09 -25.14 -5.20
C CYS A 51 34.94 -26.17 -5.96
N ASP A 52 35.95 -26.72 -5.28
CA ASP A 52 36.90 -27.70 -5.80
C ASP A 52 36.43 -29.16 -5.68
N ASP A 53 35.19 -29.39 -5.22
CA ASP A 53 34.58 -30.72 -5.20
C ASP A 53 34.20 -31.16 -6.62
N GLU A 54 34.78 -32.26 -7.10
CA GLU A 54 34.49 -32.79 -8.45
C GLU A 54 33.08 -33.39 -8.58
N GLU A 55 32.50 -33.91 -7.49
CA GLU A 55 31.18 -34.53 -7.51
C GLU A 55 30.04 -33.51 -7.26
N ASP A 56 30.30 -32.50 -6.43
CA ASP A 56 29.35 -31.43 -6.08
C ASP A 56 29.99 -30.04 -6.21
N PRO A 57 30.37 -29.62 -7.43
CA PRO A 57 31.15 -28.43 -7.68
C PRO A 57 30.39 -27.11 -7.44
N VAL A 58 29.07 -27.17 -7.20
CA VAL A 58 28.22 -25.99 -7.04
C VAL A 58 27.54 -26.02 -5.68
N GLN A 59 27.77 -24.99 -4.88
CA GLN A 59 27.24 -24.85 -3.53
C GLN A 59 26.34 -23.62 -3.40
N PHE A 60 25.39 -23.71 -2.48
CA PHE A 60 24.44 -22.65 -2.15
C PHE A 60 24.66 -22.21 -0.70
N LEU A 61 24.73 -20.90 -0.49
CA LEU A 61 24.86 -20.26 0.82
C LEU A 61 23.73 -19.24 1.00
N GLU A 62 23.04 -19.36 2.12
CA GLU A 62 22.03 -18.43 2.60
C GLU A 62 22.49 -17.82 3.92
N GLN A 63 22.40 -16.50 4.05
CA GLN A 63 22.75 -15.73 5.24
C GLN A 63 21.80 -14.54 5.38
N SER A 64 21.59 -14.06 6.60
CA SER A 64 20.75 -12.88 6.87
C SER A 64 21.55 -11.84 7.64
N ILE A 65 21.49 -10.58 7.19
CA ILE A 65 22.21 -9.46 7.81
C ILE A 65 21.21 -8.43 8.35
N PRO A 66 21.12 -8.23 9.67
CA PRO A 66 20.23 -7.23 10.24
C PRO A 66 20.69 -5.81 9.88
N PHE A 67 19.74 -4.93 9.62
CA PHE A 67 20.00 -3.51 9.37
C PHE A 67 19.05 -2.61 10.15
N SER A 68 19.53 -1.39 10.38
CA SER A 68 18.75 -0.30 10.96
C SER A 68 19.13 0.98 10.24
N HIS A 69 18.15 1.63 9.61
CA HIS A 69 18.39 2.89 8.91
C HIS A 69 17.26 3.90 9.16
N SER A 70 17.53 5.15 8.84
CA SER A 70 16.52 6.19 8.91
C SER A 70 16.67 7.18 7.78
N VAL A 71 15.57 7.77 7.36
CA VAL A 71 15.54 8.87 6.40
C VAL A 71 14.91 10.10 7.07
N ASP A 72 15.56 11.24 6.91
CA ASP A 72 15.09 12.50 7.46
C ASP A 72 13.90 13.01 6.64
N ILE A 73 12.78 13.25 7.32
CA ILE A 73 11.55 13.80 6.77
C ILE A 73 11.12 14.95 7.69
N PRO A 74 11.56 16.20 7.42
CA PRO A 74 11.21 17.35 8.25
C PRO A 74 9.70 17.51 8.38
N GLY A 75 9.21 17.66 9.62
CA GLY A 75 7.78 17.73 9.93
C GLY A 75 7.13 16.39 10.32
N ALA A 76 7.82 15.26 10.12
CA ALA A 76 7.37 13.99 10.68
C ALA A 76 7.38 14.04 12.22
N TYR A 77 6.39 13.42 12.86
CA TYR A 77 6.34 13.28 14.32
C TYR A 77 5.75 11.92 14.72
N GLN A 78 5.90 11.59 16.01
CA GLN A 78 5.41 10.32 16.54
C GLN A 78 3.88 10.20 16.41
N GLY A 79 3.43 9.15 15.72
CA GLY A 79 2.00 8.85 15.53
C GLY A 79 1.48 9.18 14.14
N MET A 80 2.28 9.80 13.27
CA MET A 80 1.98 9.80 11.83
C MET A 80 2.05 8.38 11.27
N ASP A 81 1.15 8.09 10.34
CA ASP A 81 1.24 6.88 9.52
C ASP A 81 2.46 6.99 8.60
N CYS A 82 3.14 5.87 8.34
CA CYS A 82 4.29 5.88 7.44
C CYS A 82 4.35 4.64 6.55
N THR A 83 4.77 4.85 5.31
CA THR A 83 5.20 3.81 4.39
C THR A 83 6.71 3.90 4.25
N ALA A 84 7.35 2.75 4.08
CA ALA A 84 8.79 2.68 3.84
C ALA A 84 9.08 1.47 2.96
N ASP A 85 9.89 1.68 1.94
CA ASP A 85 10.40 0.66 1.05
C ASP A 85 11.92 0.74 1.01
N VAL A 86 12.55 -0.42 1.11
CA VAL A 86 14.01 -0.56 1.09
C VAL A 86 14.37 -1.51 -0.03
N THR A 87 15.25 -1.07 -0.93
CA THR A 87 15.71 -1.85 -2.07
C THR A 87 17.23 -1.97 -2.06
N VAL A 88 17.75 -3.11 -2.51
CA VAL A 88 19.20 -3.27 -2.74
C VAL A 88 19.53 -2.68 -4.10
N SER A 89 20.19 -1.52 -4.11
CA SER A 89 20.62 -0.85 -5.34
C SER A 89 21.88 -1.47 -5.93
N GLU A 90 22.83 -1.85 -5.07
CA GLU A 90 24.06 -2.53 -5.47
C GLU A 90 24.44 -3.60 -4.44
N PHE A 91 25.00 -4.70 -4.92
CA PHE A 91 25.50 -5.81 -4.10
C PHE A 91 26.87 -6.27 -4.60
N TYR A 92 27.91 -6.00 -3.82
CA TYR A 92 29.28 -6.43 -4.07
C TYR A 92 29.63 -7.59 -3.15
N THR A 93 30.39 -8.54 -3.70
CA THR A 93 30.86 -9.71 -2.97
C THR A 93 32.24 -10.10 -3.46
N ASP A 94 33.19 -10.22 -2.54
CA ASP A 94 34.56 -10.61 -2.84
C ASP A 94 35.01 -11.73 -1.89
N PRO A 95 35.36 -12.93 -2.42
CA PRO A 95 35.95 -13.99 -1.60
C PRO A 95 37.33 -13.60 -1.06
N ARG A 96 37.57 -13.90 0.21
CA ARG A 96 38.80 -13.64 0.95
C ARG A 96 39.30 -14.89 1.66
N GLU A 97 40.62 -14.96 1.80
CA GLU A 97 41.29 -16.00 2.54
C GLU A 97 41.04 -15.87 4.05
N ASN A 98 40.77 -17.00 4.70
CA ASN A 98 40.78 -17.11 6.16
C ASN A 98 42.23 -17.26 6.69
N ILE A 99 42.37 -17.51 7.99
CA ILE A 99 43.68 -17.70 8.64
C ILE A 99 44.48 -18.92 8.13
N ASN A 100 43.84 -19.84 7.42
CA ASN A 100 44.46 -21.04 6.84
C ASN A 100 44.79 -20.86 5.35
N ASN A 101 44.66 -19.65 4.80
CA ASN A 101 44.82 -19.31 3.38
C ASN A 101 43.80 -20.00 2.46
N GLU A 102 42.60 -20.28 2.97
CA GLU A 102 41.49 -20.84 2.21
C GLU A 102 40.44 -19.76 1.94
N LEU A 103 39.94 -19.67 0.70
CA LEU A 103 38.90 -18.71 0.31
C LEU A 103 37.55 -19.06 0.97
N ARG A 104 37.35 -18.65 2.22
CA ARG A 104 36.21 -19.04 3.06
C ARG A 104 35.49 -17.86 3.71
N ILE A 105 35.96 -16.64 3.49
CA ILE A 105 35.29 -15.41 3.94
C ILE A 105 34.70 -14.72 2.72
N ILE A 106 33.47 -14.23 2.81
CA ILE A 106 32.83 -13.42 1.78
C ILE A 106 32.65 -12.02 2.35
N ASP A 107 33.41 -11.06 1.82
CA ASP A 107 33.19 -9.65 2.12
C ASP A 107 31.99 -9.18 1.30
N ALA A 108 30.89 -8.89 1.98
CA ALA A 108 29.62 -8.49 1.38
C ALA A 108 29.38 -6.99 1.63
N GLU A 109 29.34 -6.19 0.57
CA GLU A 109 28.96 -4.78 0.63
C GLU A 109 27.64 -4.52 -0.11
N LEU A 110 26.64 -3.99 0.61
CA LEU A 110 25.32 -3.71 0.08
C LEU A 110 24.98 -2.22 0.16
N ILE A 111 24.53 -1.66 -0.95
CA ILE A 111 23.98 -0.30 -1.00
C ILE A 111 22.47 -0.39 -1.00
N LEU A 112 21.86 -0.02 0.13
CA LEU A 112 20.41 0.05 0.30
C LEU A 112 19.91 1.45 -0.05
N ASN A 113 18.83 1.51 -0.83
CA ASN A 113 18.03 2.72 -1.05
C ASN A 113 16.77 2.64 -0.19
N LEU A 114 16.58 3.62 0.69
CA LEU A 114 15.40 3.73 1.57
C LEU A 114 14.56 4.90 1.09
N GLU A 115 13.33 4.60 0.69
CA GLU A 115 12.29 5.58 0.40
C GLU A 115 11.20 5.47 1.45
N ALA A 116 10.77 6.59 2.02
CA ALA A 116 9.69 6.61 2.99
C ALA A 116 8.80 7.83 2.81
N GLN A 117 7.53 7.67 3.17
CA GLN A 117 6.52 8.71 3.18
C GLN A 117 5.80 8.70 4.53
N VAL A 118 5.40 9.88 4.98
CA VAL A 118 4.57 10.05 6.17
C VAL A 118 3.25 10.69 5.78
N PHE A 119 2.19 10.28 6.46
CA PHE A 119 0.83 10.75 6.23
C PHE A 119 0.25 11.28 7.53
N GLU A 120 -0.44 12.41 7.42
CA GLU A 120 -1.24 13.00 8.48
C GLU A 120 -2.63 13.25 7.89
N THR A 121 -3.66 12.75 8.58
CA THR A 121 -5.04 13.07 8.21
C THR A 121 -5.36 14.48 8.68
N GLN A 122 -5.77 15.35 7.76
CA GLN A 122 -6.21 16.71 8.05
C GLN A 122 -7.70 16.84 7.77
N GLU A 123 -8.43 17.45 8.70
CA GLU A 123 -9.83 17.81 8.54
C GLU A 123 -9.94 19.29 8.17
N ASP A 124 -10.36 19.56 6.93
CA ASP A 124 -10.56 20.93 6.43
C ASP A 124 -12.05 21.22 6.17
N GLU A 125 -12.47 22.44 6.51
CA GLU A 125 -13.80 22.93 6.16
C GLU A 125 -13.82 23.51 4.74
N ILE A 126 -14.76 23.03 3.91
CA ILE A 126 -14.97 23.54 2.55
C ILE A 126 -16.33 24.22 2.41
N LEU A 127 -16.37 25.33 1.67
CA LEU A 127 -17.62 26.00 1.32
C LEU A 127 -18.39 25.21 0.25
N VAL A 128 -19.47 24.57 0.66
CA VAL A 128 -20.36 23.77 -0.23
C VAL A 128 -21.58 24.56 -0.71
N ASP A 129 -21.98 25.58 0.04
CA ASP A 129 -23.15 26.41 -0.27
C ASP A 129 -22.99 27.86 0.21
N ALA A 130 -23.72 28.76 -0.44
CA ALA A 130 -23.84 30.17 -0.08
C ALA A 130 -25.11 30.77 -0.72
N TYR A 131 -25.69 31.75 -0.05
CA TYR A 131 -26.77 32.59 -0.58
C TYR A 131 -26.73 33.98 0.06
N SER A 132 -27.44 34.94 -0.52
CA SER A 132 -27.58 36.29 0.03
C SER A 132 -29.06 36.64 0.11
N PRO A 133 -29.55 37.09 1.28
CA PRO A 133 -30.90 37.63 1.42
C PRO A 133 -31.15 38.89 0.59
N SER A 134 -30.09 39.68 0.34
CA SER A 134 -30.15 41.03 -0.22
C SER A 134 -29.92 41.07 -1.73
N VAL A 135 -28.98 40.26 -2.22
CA VAL A 135 -28.52 40.31 -3.61
C VAL A 135 -28.68 38.92 -4.21
N PRO A 136 -29.40 38.79 -5.33
CA PRO A 136 -29.44 37.51 -6.04
C PRO A 136 -28.02 37.11 -6.45
N MET A 137 -27.62 35.89 -6.11
CA MET A 137 -26.27 35.40 -6.43
C MET A 137 -26.31 34.15 -7.28
N GLU A 138 -25.28 34.00 -8.09
CA GLU A 138 -24.94 32.78 -8.80
C GLU A 138 -23.59 32.27 -8.31
N LEU A 139 -23.55 31.00 -7.91
CA LEU A 139 -22.34 30.35 -7.45
C LEU A 139 -21.65 29.66 -8.61
N LYS A 140 -20.35 29.94 -8.76
CA LYS A 140 -19.46 29.14 -9.60
C LYS A 140 -18.94 27.99 -8.78
N LYS A 141 -19.27 26.77 -9.21
CA LYS A 141 -18.87 25.55 -8.54
C LYS A 141 -17.97 24.70 -9.41
N ARG A 142 -17.10 23.92 -8.77
CA ARG A 142 -16.21 22.97 -9.44
C ARG A 142 -16.26 21.64 -8.71
N LYS A 143 -16.41 20.55 -9.47
CA LYS A 143 -16.23 19.20 -8.96
C LYS A 143 -14.75 18.92 -8.77
N ILE A 144 -14.39 18.46 -7.58
CA ILE A 144 -13.06 17.97 -7.25
C ILE A 144 -13.16 16.51 -6.85
N LYS A 145 -12.10 15.76 -7.14
CA LYS A 145 -11.91 14.39 -6.68
C LYS A 145 -10.87 14.42 -5.56
N LEU A 146 -11.22 13.84 -4.44
CA LEU A 146 -10.35 13.65 -3.28
C LEU A 146 -10.13 12.16 -3.10
N GLN A 147 -8.91 11.75 -2.75
CA GLN A 147 -8.65 10.40 -2.31
C GLN A 147 -8.63 10.38 -0.78
N GLN A 148 -9.47 9.53 -0.20
CA GLN A 148 -9.48 9.25 1.22
C GLN A 148 -8.81 7.89 1.42
N PHE A 149 -7.79 7.84 2.27
CA PHE A 149 -7.19 6.58 2.70
C PHE A 149 -8.18 5.83 3.61
N ALA A 150 -8.48 4.58 3.27
CA ALA A 150 -9.38 3.74 4.07
C ALA A 150 -8.59 2.81 5.01
N GLY A 151 -7.43 2.33 4.57
CA GLY A 151 -6.54 1.52 5.38
C GLY A 151 -5.44 0.84 4.56
N GLU A 152 -4.44 0.30 5.29
CA GLU A 152 -3.45 -0.63 4.74
C GLU A 152 -3.42 -1.90 5.60
N THR A 153 -3.12 -3.01 4.96
CA THR A 153 -2.88 -4.28 5.64
C THR A 153 -1.74 -5.03 4.96
N GLN A 154 -1.04 -5.85 5.74
CA GLN A 154 -0.04 -6.77 5.23
C GLN A 154 -0.25 -8.15 5.86
N GLU A 155 -0.20 -9.19 5.05
CA GLU A 155 -0.36 -10.57 5.50
C GLU A 155 0.61 -11.48 4.73
N GLN A 156 1.16 -12.47 5.44
CA GLN A 156 1.98 -13.51 4.83
C GLN A 156 1.12 -14.72 4.48
N THR A 157 1.19 -15.16 3.23
CA THR A 157 0.58 -16.42 2.77
C THR A 157 1.66 -17.41 2.35
N VAL A 158 1.35 -18.71 2.35
CA VAL A 158 2.28 -19.75 1.90
C VAL A 158 1.71 -20.45 0.68
N VAL A 159 2.35 -20.26 -0.47
CA VAL A 159 2.06 -20.98 -1.71
C VAL A 159 2.84 -22.30 -1.67
N LYS A 160 2.11 -23.42 -1.67
CA LYS A 160 2.69 -24.77 -1.67
C LYS A 160 2.32 -25.48 -2.97
N GLU A 161 3.29 -26.02 -3.67
CA GLU A 161 3.07 -26.72 -4.94
C GLU A 161 4.03 -27.89 -5.09
N SER A 162 3.57 -28.99 -5.72
CA SER A 162 4.45 -30.09 -6.15
C SER A 162 4.70 -29.98 -7.64
N ILE A 163 5.89 -29.53 -8.01
CA ILE A 163 6.23 -29.24 -9.39
C ILE A 163 6.89 -30.47 -10.01
N THR A 164 6.19 -31.06 -10.99
CA THR A 164 6.75 -32.12 -11.83
C THR A 164 7.57 -31.51 -12.96
N PHE A 165 8.74 -32.09 -13.24
CA PHE A 165 9.65 -31.58 -14.25
C PHE A 165 9.02 -31.73 -15.65
N PRO A 166 9.13 -30.71 -16.54
CA PRO A 166 8.58 -30.78 -17.89
C PRO A 166 9.14 -31.95 -18.73
N GLU A 167 8.37 -32.42 -19.71
CA GLU A 167 8.87 -33.46 -20.61
C GLU A 167 10.14 -32.99 -21.36
N GLY A 168 11.16 -33.86 -21.39
CA GLY A 168 12.39 -33.61 -22.13
C GLY A 168 13.48 -32.86 -21.36
N VAL A 169 13.23 -32.45 -20.10
CA VAL A 169 14.31 -31.94 -19.24
C VAL A 169 14.98 -33.10 -18.47
N PRO A 170 16.31 -33.01 -18.20
CA PRO A 170 17.01 -34.03 -17.42
C PRO A 170 16.47 -34.18 -16.00
N LYS A 171 16.64 -35.37 -15.45
CA LYS A 171 16.33 -35.64 -14.04
C LYS A 171 17.32 -34.96 -13.10
N ALA A 172 16.82 -34.41 -11.99
CA ALA A 172 17.61 -33.81 -10.94
C ALA A 172 18.32 -34.84 -10.05
N ARG A 173 19.55 -34.51 -9.68
CA ARG A 173 20.31 -35.08 -8.57
C ARG A 173 20.12 -34.24 -7.30
N LYS A 174 20.12 -32.92 -7.45
CA LYS A 174 20.09 -31.93 -6.36
C LYS A 174 19.51 -30.61 -6.88
N ILE A 175 18.63 -29.97 -6.12
CA ILE A 175 18.19 -28.60 -6.39
C ILE A 175 19.31 -27.65 -5.93
N LEU A 176 19.72 -26.74 -6.82
CA LEU A 176 20.81 -25.81 -6.55
C LEU A 176 20.29 -24.43 -6.14
N TYR A 177 19.24 -23.97 -6.82
CA TYR A 177 18.68 -22.65 -6.60
C TYR A 177 17.28 -22.58 -7.20
N VAL A 178 16.37 -21.91 -6.51
CA VAL A 178 15.05 -21.57 -7.03
C VAL A 178 14.82 -20.07 -6.84
N ASP A 179 14.19 -19.43 -7.83
CA ASP A 179 13.73 -18.03 -7.73
C ASP A 179 12.23 -18.05 -7.97
N ALA A 180 11.46 -17.54 -7.02
CA ALA A 180 10.02 -17.42 -7.13
C ALA A 180 9.65 -15.93 -7.08
N ARG A 181 8.92 -15.46 -8.09
CA ARG A 181 8.53 -14.05 -8.22
C ARG A 181 7.02 -13.95 -8.37
N PRO A 182 6.31 -13.44 -7.35
CA PRO A 182 4.87 -13.29 -7.40
C PRO A 182 4.52 -12.06 -8.22
N SER A 183 3.36 -12.11 -8.84
CA SER A 183 2.74 -10.98 -9.53
C SER A 183 1.24 -11.03 -9.28
N ILE A 184 0.65 -9.88 -8.94
CA ILE A 184 -0.80 -9.74 -8.83
C ILE A 184 -1.35 -9.53 -10.23
N ALA A 185 -2.25 -10.42 -10.66
CA ALA A 185 -2.92 -10.34 -11.95
C ALA A 185 -4.26 -9.60 -11.85
N GLU A 186 -4.99 -9.83 -10.76
CA GLU A 186 -6.28 -9.20 -10.48
C GLU A 186 -6.44 -8.93 -8.98
N GLU A 187 -7.10 -7.82 -8.66
CA GLU A 187 -7.43 -7.43 -7.29
C GLU A 187 -8.87 -6.88 -7.25
N SER A 188 -9.60 -7.17 -6.18
CA SER A 188 -10.95 -6.66 -6.00
C SER A 188 -11.28 -6.42 -4.53
N VAL A 189 -12.07 -5.39 -4.28
CA VAL A 189 -12.53 -4.99 -2.94
C VAL A 189 -14.01 -5.29 -2.81
N GLY A 190 -14.44 -5.85 -1.67
CA GLY A 190 -15.84 -6.07 -1.40
C GLY A 190 -16.07 -6.71 -0.03
N ASP A 191 -17.19 -6.37 0.60
CA ASP A 191 -17.68 -7.01 1.83
C ASP A 191 -16.61 -7.13 2.95
N GLY A 192 -15.85 -6.06 3.21
CA GLY A 192 -14.79 -6.06 4.24
C GLY A 192 -13.54 -6.87 3.86
N LYS A 193 -13.34 -7.18 2.59
CA LYS A 193 -12.25 -8.03 2.11
C LYS A 193 -11.61 -7.50 0.84
N VAL A 194 -10.35 -7.87 0.65
CA VAL A 194 -9.62 -7.73 -0.61
C VAL A 194 -9.24 -9.11 -1.12
N LEU A 195 -9.71 -9.44 -2.32
CA LEU A 195 -9.35 -10.68 -3.02
C LEU A 195 -8.20 -10.40 -3.97
N LEU A 196 -7.12 -11.17 -3.85
CA LEU A 196 -5.95 -11.11 -4.71
C LEU A 196 -5.80 -12.41 -5.49
N GLU A 197 -5.66 -12.30 -6.81
CA GLU A 197 -5.34 -13.40 -7.72
C GLU A 197 -4.02 -13.08 -8.43
N GLY A 198 -3.12 -14.04 -8.45
CA GLY A 198 -1.77 -13.83 -8.94
C GLY A 198 -1.09 -15.08 -9.47
N ILE A 199 0.11 -14.88 -10.00
CA ILE A 199 0.98 -15.93 -10.52
C ILE A 199 2.33 -15.82 -9.84
N LEU A 200 2.81 -16.92 -9.28
CA LEU A 200 4.16 -17.10 -8.79
C LEU A 200 4.99 -17.74 -9.92
N SER A 201 5.80 -16.94 -10.61
CA SER A 201 6.71 -17.46 -11.63
C SER A 201 7.97 -18.02 -10.97
N VAL A 202 8.15 -19.33 -11.10
CA VAL A 202 9.20 -20.11 -10.44
C VAL A 202 10.25 -20.53 -11.46
N GLN A 203 11.50 -20.15 -11.23
CA GLN A 203 12.67 -20.61 -11.97
C GLN A 203 13.44 -21.62 -11.13
N VAL A 204 13.53 -22.87 -11.58
CA VAL A 204 14.30 -23.92 -10.90
C VAL A 204 15.63 -24.11 -11.62
N VAL A 205 16.71 -24.20 -10.85
CA VAL A 205 18.07 -24.56 -11.31
C VAL A 205 18.55 -25.74 -10.48
N TYR A 206 19.02 -26.78 -11.15
CA TYR A 206 19.36 -28.05 -10.50
C TYR A 206 20.56 -28.72 -11.16
N GLN A 207 21.23 -29.57 -10.41
CA GLN A 207 22.26 -30.47 -10.92
C GLN A 207 21.57 -31.69 -11.53
N THR A 208 21.98 -32.11 -12.72
CA THR A 208 21.38 -33.27 -13.39
C THR A 208 22.13 -34.58 -13.06
N ASN A 209 21.51 -35.71 -13.40
CA ASN A 209 22.15 -37.03 -13.36
C ASN A 209 22.96 -37.36 -14.63
N GLU A 210 22.98 -36.48 -15.64
CA GLU A 210 23.61 -36.72 -16.93
C GLU A 210 25.02 -36.12 -17.00
N SER A 211 26.01 -36.96 -17.31
CA SER A 211 27.42 -36.53 -17.37
C SER A 211 27.71 -35.47 -18.45
N ALA A 212 26.88 -35.39 -19.48
CA ALA A 212 27.03 -34.43 -20.58
C ALA A 212 26.39 -33.06 -20.29
N LEU A 213 25.49 -32.97 -19.32
CA LEU A 213 24.71 -31.77 -19.03
C LEU A 213 24.59 -31.60 -17.51
N LEU A 214 25.63 -31.06 -16.87
CA LEU A 214 25.73 -31.03 -15.40
C LEU A 214 24.65 -30.16 -14.71
N ILE A 215 24.13 -29.14 -15.41
CA ILE A 215 23.15 -28.19 -14.87
C ILE A 215 21.95 -28.12 -15.79
N GLY A 216 20.76 -28.26 -15.21
CA GLY A 216 19.48 -28.06 -15.87
C GLY A 216 18.71 -26.89 -15.27
N SER A 217 17.76 -26.36 -16.03
CA SER A 217 16.81 -25.39 -15.53
C SER A 217 15.48 -25.48 -16.26
N PHE A 218 14.41 -25.13 -15.57
CA PHE A 218 13.09 -24.94 -16.17
C PHE A 218 12.32 -23.87 -15.41
N ARG A 219 11.24 -23.39 -16.02
CA ARG A 219 10.33 -22.40 -15.41
C ARG A 219 8.94 -23.00 -15.33
N GLU A 220 8.26 -22.73 -14.23
CA GLU A 220 6.84 -23.02 -14.04
C GLU A 220 6.11 -21.83 -13.45
N ASP A 221 4.83 -21.68 -13.78
CA ASP A 221 3.96 -20.64 -13.27
C ASP A 221 2.92 -21.27 -12.33
N VAL A 222 2.97 -20.89 -11.05
CA VAL A 222 2.07 -21.41 -10.02
C VAL A 222 1.02 -20.35 -9.68
N PRO A 223 -0.26 -20.52 -10.06
CA PRO A 223 -1.30 -19.56 -9.70
C PRO A 223 -1.55 -19.59 -8.19
N PHE A 224 -1.80 -18.43 -7.60
CA PHE A 224 -2.20 -18.31 -6.20
C PHE A 224 -3.37 -17.35 -6.03
N GLN A 225 -4.14 -17.58 -4.97
CA GLN A 225 -5.26 -16.74 -4.58
C GLN A 225 -5.23 -16.55 -3.07
N HIS A 226 -5.49 -15.32 -2.61
CA HIS A 226 -5.55 -15.01 -1.20
C HIS A 226 -6.61 -13.94 -0.91
N THR A 227 -7.12 -13.93 0.32
CA THR A 227 -8.14 -12.96 0.75
C THR A 227 -7.71 -12.30 2.04
N LEU A 228 -7.48 -10.99 1.98
CA LEU A 228 -7.15 -10.14 3.12
C LEU A 228 -8.45 -9.61 3.72
N THR A 229 -8.51 -9.50 5.04
CA THR A 229 -9.66 -8.88 5.72
C THR A 229 -9.29 -7.46 6.16
N MET A 230 -10.18 -6.50 5.93
CA MET A 230 -10.01 -5.13 6.41
C MET A 230 -11.36 -4.52 6.78
N GLU A 231 -11.38 -3.73 7.85
CA GLU A 231 -12.60 -3.08 8.32
C GLU A 231 -12.97 -1.88 7.44
N ASP A 232 -14.25 -1.52 7.44
CA ASP A 232 -14.80 -0.33 6.78
C ASP A 232 -14.55 -0.17 5.28
N ILE A 233 -14.23 -1.26 4.57
CA ILE A 233 -14.12 -1.29 3.10
C ILE A 233 -15.34 -1.87 2.39
N ASP A 234 -15.61 -1.36 1.19
CA ASP A 234 -16.72 -1.78 0.33
C ASP A 234 -16.32 -1.78 -1.15
N SER A 235 -17.20 -2.29 -2.01
CA SER A 235 -16.94 -2.47 -3.45
C SER A 235 -16.86 -1.18 -4.28
N SER A 236 -17.11 -0.01 -3.69
CA SER A 236 -16.87 1.28 -4.33
C SER A 236 -15.44 1.79 -4.17
N MET A 237 -14.63 1.12 -3.35
CA MET A 237 -13.25 1.48 -3.09
C MET A 237 -12.28 0.86 -4.10
N GLU A 238 -11.10 1.46 -4.21
CA GLU A 238 -10.00 1.00 -5.04
C GLU A 238 -8.89 0.50 -4.13
N CYS A 239 -8.33 -0.67 -4.43
CA CYS A 239 -7.13 -1.17 -3.77
C CYS A 239 -5.92 -1.07 -4.69
N ARG A 240 -4.74 -1.10 -4.08
CA ARG A 240 -3.48 -1.33 -4.75
C ARG A 240 -2.66 -2.30 -3.92
N SER A 241 -2.29 -3.40 -4.55
CA SER A 241 -1.62 -4.52 -3.90
C SER A 241 -0.28 -4.86 -4.52
N GLU A 242 0.63 -5.32 -3.69
CA GLU A 242 1.96 -5.78 -4.06
C GLU A 242 2.22 -7.13 -3.38
N ALA A 243 2.94 -8.00 -4.08
CA ALA A 243 3.33 -9.30 -3.58
C ALA A 243 4.85 -9.45 -3.67
N VAL A 244 5.47 -9.98 -2.62
CA VAL A 244 6.92 -10.22 -2.57
C VAL A 244 7.18 -11.58 -1.92
N THR A 245 8.07 -12.38 -2.51
CA THR A 245 8.55 -13.61 -1.85
C THR A 245 9.56 -13.24 -0.77
N GLU A 246 9.25 -13.60 0.47
CA GLU A 246 10.09 -13.42 1.66
C GLU A 246 11.04 -14.60 1.84
N HIS A 247 10.47 -15.80 1.95
CA HIS A 247 11.22 -17.04 2.14
C HIS A 247 10.75 -18.10 1.17
N MET A 248 11.63 -19.04 0.87
CA MET A 248 11.32 -20.12 -0.05
C MET A 248 12.07 -21.38 0.37
N ASP A 249 11.30 -22.42 0.70
CA ASP A 249 11.82 -23.76 0.94
C ASP A 249 11.55 -24.63 -0.28
N THR A 250 12.53 -25.48 -0.60
CA THR A 250 12.38 -26.48 -1.67
C THR A 250 12.88 -27.84 -1.21
N THR A 251 12.22 -28.89 -1.66
CA THR A 251 12.64 -30.27 -1.35
C THR A 251 12.48 -31.13 -2.58
N LEU A 252 13.57 -31.77 -3.00
CA LEU A 252 13.53 -32.76 -4.08
C LEU A 252 12.88 -34.05 -3.55
N THR A 253 11.65 -34.34 -3.97
CA THR A 253 10.88 -35.49 -3.49
C THR A 253 11.06 -36.71 -4.39
N ALA A 254 11.32 -36.48 -5.68
CA ALA A 254 11.74 -37.49 -6.65
C ALA A 254 12.76 -36.89 -7.63
N GLN A 255 13.36 -37.70 -8.49
CA GLN A 255 14.34 -37.21 -9.48
C GLN A 255 13.74 -36.26 -10.54
N ASP A 256 12.42 -36.13 -10.60
CA ASP A 256 11.64 -35.31 -11.53
C ASP A 256 10.50 -34.58 -10.81
N GLU A 257 10.56 -34.44 -9.48
CA GLU A 257 9.53 -33.77 -8.69
C GLU A 257 10.16 -32.95 -7.56
N VAL A 258 9.77 -31.68 -7.44
CA VAL A 258 10.21 -30.77 -6.37
C VAL A 258 9.00 -30.18 -5.64
N GLU A 259 8.99 -30.32 -4.32
CA GLU A 259 8.03 -29.64 -3.46
C GLU A 259 8.53 -28.22 -3.19
N LEU A 260 7.71 -27.22 -3.51
CA LEU A 260 7.96 -25.80 -3.28
C LEU A 260 7.07 -25.31 -2.14
N LYS A 261 7.64 -24.51 -1.22
CA LYS A 261 6.90 -23.73 -0.23
C LYS A 261 7.44 -22.29 -0.25
N ALA A 262 6.70 -21.40 -0.90
CA ALA A 262 7.04 -19.98 -0.96
C ALA A 262 6.19 -19.19 0.05
N ALA A 263 6.85 -18.53 1.01
CA ALA A 263 6.23 -17.50 1.83
C ALA A 263 6.15 -16.20 1.02
N VAL A 264 4.94 -15.73 0.78
CA VAL A 264 4.65 -14.52 0.00
C VAL A 264 4.02 -13.49 0.93
N LEU A 265 4.67 -12.35 1.10
CA LEU A 265 4.11 -11.18 1.74
C LEU A 265 3.22 -10.45 0.75
N LEU A 266 1.98 -10.22 1.16
CA LEU A 266 1.00 -9.43 0.44
C LEU A 266 0.83 -8.10 1.18
N LYS A 267 1.06 -6.99 0.49
CA LYS A 267 0.84 -5.63 1.00
C LYS A 267 -0.30 -5.01 0.19
N THR A 268 -1.31 -4.48 0.87
CA THR A 268 -2.47 -3.90 0.20
C THR A 268 -2.87 -2.60 0.88
N SER A 269 -3.07 -1.57 0.08
CA SER A 269 -3.66 -0.29 0.50
C SER A 269 -5.02 -0.11 -0.17
N VAL A 270 -5.99 0.45 0.54
CA VAL A 270 -7.32 0.76 0.00
C VAL A 270 -7.64 2.23 0.16
N THR A 271 -8.18 2.82 -0.89
CA THR A 271 -8.58 4.22 -0.95
C THR A 271 -10.00 4.35 -1.47
N ARG A 272 -10.70 5.37 -1.01
CA ARG A 272 -12.01 5.77 -1.53
C ARG A 272 -11.85 7.08 -2.31
N THR A 273 -12.36 7.10 -3.54
CA THR A 273 -12.50 8.34 -4.30
C THR A 273 -13.79 9.06 -3.88
N ILE A 274 -13.64 10.24 -3.29
CA ILE A 274 -14.75 11.11 -2.90
C ILE A 274 -14.88 12.23 -3.93
N GLU A 275 -16.08 12.39 -4.50
CA GLU A 275 -16.40 13.58 -5.29
C GLU A 275 -17.05 14.64 -4.40
N LYS A 276 -16.49 15.86 -4.43
CA LYS A 276 -17.08 17.03 -3.76
C LYS A 276 -17.25 18.16 -4.76
N GLU A 277 -18.29 18.94 -4.57
CA GLU A 277 -18.51 20.17 -5.34
C GLU A 277 -18.18 21.36 -4.45
N ILE A 278 -17.14 22.10 -4.82
CA ILE A 278 -16.66 23.27 -4.06
C ILE A 278 -17.03 24.57 -4.76
N ILE A 279 -17.27 25.61 -3.97
CA ILE A 279 -17.45 26.97 -4.48
C ILE A 279 -16.09 27.56 -4.84
N ILE A 280 -15.95 28.00 -6.09
CA ILE A 280 -14.75 28.69 -6.60
C ILE A 280 -15.01 30.17 -6.91
N GLY A 281 -16.24 30.64 -6.73
CA GLY A 281 -16.60 32.04 -6.86
C GLY A 281 -18.09 32.27 -6.66
N ALA A 282 -18.44 33.51 -6.35
CA ALA A 282 -19.81 33.99 -6.29
C ALA A 282 -19.90 35.30 -7.10
N GLY A 283 -20.97 35.44 -7.87
CA GLY A 283 -21.26 36.67 -8.62
C GLY A 283 -22.72 37.07 -8.44
N GLU A 284 -23.02 38.35 -8.63
CA GLU A 284 -24.41 38.83 -8.68
C GLU A 284 -25.11 38.24 -9.90
N SER A 285 -26.37 37.87 -9.73
CA SER A 285 -27.22 37.35 -10.79
C SER A 285 -28.34 38.33 -11.08
N GLU A 286 -28.57 38.63 -12.36
CA GLU A 286 -29.69 39.46 -12.80
C GLU A 286 -31.03 38.69 -12.85
N ASN A 287 -30.98 37.35 -12.72
CA ASN A 287 -32.10 36.45 -13.00
C ASN A 287 -32.69 35.79 -11.74
N VAL A 288 -33.24 36.59 -10.83
CA VAL A 288 -34.09 36.04 -9.76
C VAL A 288 -35.35 36.87 -9.57
N SER A 289 -36.50 36.25 -9.82
CA SER A 289 -37.80 36.76 -9.38
C SER A 289 -37.83 36.74 -7.85
N ALA A 290 -37.55 37.88 -7.22
CA ALA A 290 -37.73 38.05 -5.79
C ALA A 290 -39.22 37.84 -5.45
N GLY A 291 -39.58 36.69 -4.87
CA GLY A 291 -40.94 36.44 -4.38
C GLY A 291 -41.39 37.54 -3.41
N ALA A 292 -42.69 37.82 -3.35
CA ALA A 292 -43.22 38.97 -2.63
C ALA A 292 -42.70 39.07 -1.17
N PRO A 293 -42.35 40.27 -0.69
CA PRO A 293 -42.02 40.49 0.71
C PRO A 293 -43.23 40.18 1.60
N GLY A 294 -43.01 39.65 2.79
CA GLY A 294 -44.11 39.33 3.69
C GLY A 294 -43.77 38.38 4.82
N ILE A 295 -44.80 38.12 5.63
CA ILE A 295 -44.79 37.13 6.70
C ILE A 295 -45.32 35.82 6.12
N TYR A 296 -44.52 34.77 6.19
CA TYR A 296 -44.88 33.41 5.81
C TYR A 296 -45.05 32.55 7.06
N ILE A 297 -46.08 31.70 7.06
CA ILE A 297 -46.21 30.60 8.02
C ILE A 297 -45.80 29.34 7.27
N TYR A 298 -44.65 28.79 7.64
CA TYR A 298 -44.10 27.57 7.04
C TYR A 298 -44.24 26.39 8.00
N PHE A 299 -44.58 25.23 7.45
CA PHE A 299 -44.58 23.97 8.19
C PHE A 299 -43.39 23.15 7.69
N VAL A 300 -42.48 22.83 8.59
CA VAL A 300 -41.24 22.08 8.31
C VAL A 300 -41.56 20.76 7.61
N GLN A 301 -40.85 20.46 6.53
CA GLN A 301 -40.98 19.20 5.79
C GLN A 301 -39.89 18.20 6.19
N PRO A 302 -40.08 16.89 5.94
CA PRO A 302 -39.02 15.91 6.14
C PRO A 302 -37.74 16.28 5.36
N GLY A 303 -36.60 16.38 6.07
CA GLY A 303 -35.30 16.75 5.50
C GLY A 303 -34.99 18.26 5.46
N ASP A 304 -35.90 19.11 5.93
CA ASP A 304 -35.61 20.55 6.09
C ASP A 304 -34.63 20.80 7.25
N ASN A 305 -33.80 21.82 7.07
CA ASN A 305 -33.02 22.42 8.15
C ASN A 305 -33.17 23.96 8.06
N LEU A 306 -32.78 24.68 9.13
CA LEU A 306 -32.93 26.14 9.17
C LEU A 306 -32.21 26.83 8.01
N TRP A 307 -31.07 26.30 7.54
CA TRP A 307 -30.33 26.84 6.40
C TRP A 307 -31.13 26.80 5.10
N ASN A 308 -31.66 25.63 4.74
CA ASN A 308 -32.44 25.43 3.51
C ASN A 308 -33.73 26.25 3.53
N VAL A 309 -34.37 26.37 4.71
CA VAL A 309 -35.55 27.22 4.90
C VAL A 309 -35.17 28.69 4.76
N ALA A 310 -34.12 29.16 5.43
CA ALA A 310 -33.65 30.54 5.34
C ALA A 310 -33.30 30.93 3.89
N LYS A 311 -32.56 30.06 3.19
CA LYS A 311 -32.23 30.20 1.77
C LYS A 311 -33.48 30.26 0.89
N LYS A 312 -34.44 29.35 1.07
CA LYS A 312 -35.69 29.31 0.29
C LYS A 312 -36.49 30.61 0.40
N TYR A 313 -36.49 31.23 1.57
CA TYR A 313 -37.22 32.47 1.84
C TYR A 313 -36.36 33.73 1.76
N ASN A 314 -35.08 33.63 1.34
CA ASN A 314 -34.11 34.73 1.34
C ASN A 314 -34.12 35.51 2.67
N THR A 315 -34.00 34.81 3.79
CA THR A 315 -33.86 35.37 5.14
C THR A 315 -32.63 34.77 5.81
N THR A 316 -32.37 35.02 7.09
CA THR A 316 -31.26 34.39 7.83
C THR A 316 -31.79 33.44 8.90
N ILE A 317 -30.96 32.47 9.30
CA ILE A 317 -31.28 31.57 10.43
C ILE A 317 -31.57 32.40 11.68
N SER A 318 -30.75 33.42 11.96
CA SER A 318 -30.92 34.32 13.09
C SER A 318 -32.26 35.08 13.06
N ASP A 319 -32.71 35.54 11.88
CA ASP A 319 -34.03 36.16 11.75
C ASP A 319 -35.15 35.14 12.01
N ILE A 320 -35.06 33.92 11.46
CA ILE A 320 -36.05 32.85 11.73
C ILE A 320 -36.14 32.58 13.23
N LEU A 321 -35.02 32.32 13.91
CA LEU A 321 -34.98 32.03 15.34
C LEU A 321 -35.59 33.18 16.16
N LYS A 322 -35.23 34.42 15.82
CA LYS A 322 -35.75 35.63 16.46
C LYS A 322 -37.27 35.74 16.38
N TYR A 323 -37.87 35.50 15.21
CA TYR A 323 -39.32 35.59 15.04
C TYR A 323 -40.09 34.40 15.60
N ASN A 324 -39.41 33.29 15.90
CA ASN A 324 -40.00 32.10 16.51
C ASN A 324 -39.66 31.96 18.01
N GLU A 325 -39.01 32.98 18.60
CA GLU A 325 -38.65 33.02 20.02
C GLU A 325 -37.94 31.74 20.50
N THR A 326 -37.01 31.23 19.68
CA THR A 326 -36.30 29.95 19.91
C THR A 326 -34.81 30.10 19.65
N THR A 327 -34.01 29.14 20.12
CA THR A 327 -32.55 29.08 19.96
C THR A 327 -32.14 27.88 19.09
N GLU A 328 -30.92 27.88 18.55
CA GLU A 328 -30.44 26.75 17.73
C GLU A 328 -30.47 25.42 18.50
N GLU A 329 -30.07 25.45 19.78
CA GLU A 329 -30.04 24.29 20.69
C GLU A 329 -31.45 23.74 21.02
N GLU A 330 -32.47 24.60 21.00
CA GLU A 330 -33.87 24.23 21.28
C GLU A 330 -34.68 23.91 20.01
N SER A 331 -34.10 24.14 18.83
CA SER A 331 -34.77 24.04 17.53
C SER A 331 -34.68 22.63 16.92
N GLU A 332 -35.29 21.64 17.57
CA GLU A 332 -35.55 20.35 16.91
C GLU A 332 -36.60 20.55 15.80
N LEU A 333 -36.14 20.67 14.56
CA LEU A 333 -37.00 20.81 13.38
C LEU A 333 -37.64 19.46 13.01
N GLY A 334 -38.63 19.03 13.79
CA GLY A 334 -39.51 17.93 13.43
C GLY A 334 -40.42 18.29 12.23
N PRO A 335 -40.75 17.35 11.34
CA PRO A 335 -41.77 17.57 10.31
C PRO A 335 -43.10 18.05 10.93
N GLY A 336 -43.66 19.12 10.39
CA GLY A 336 -44.89 19.76 10.88
C GLY A 336 -44.67 20.89 11.89
N THR A 337 -43.44 21.14 12.36
CA THR A 337 -43.12 22.31 13.18
C THR A 337 -43.48 23.59 12.44
N LYS A 338 -44.18 24.50 13.12
CA LYS A 338 -44.61 25.78 12.56
C LYS A 338 -43.51 26.82 12.73
N LEU A 339 -43.07 27.42 11.64
CA LEU A 339 -42.12 28.52 11.60
C LEU A 339 -42.77 29.78 11.02
N MET A 340 -42.65 30.89 11.75
CA MET A 340 -42.93 32.23 11.27
C MET A 340 -41.68 32.79 10.59
N ILE A 341 -41.77 33.09 9.29
CA ILE A 341 -40.65 33.55 8.48
C ILE A 341 -40.96 34.95 7.97
N PHE A 342 -40.09 35.90 8.30
CA PHE A 342 -40.19 37.27 7.78
C PHE A 342 -39.22 37.46 6.62
N LYS A 343 -39.77 37.72 5.43
CA LYS A 343 -39.00 38.06 4.23
C LYS A 343 -38.97 39.57 4.05
N LYS A 344 -37.79 40.16 4.27
CA LYS A 344 -37.55 41.60 4.11
C LYS A 344 -37.47 41.98 2.62
N LEU A 345 -37.97 43.17 2.32
CA LEU A 345 -37.87 43.82 1.01
C LEU A 345 -36.59 44.67 1.07
N GLU A 346 -35.48 44.20 0.53
CA GLU A 346 -34.41 45.14 0.19
C GLU A 346 -34.65 45.61 -1.23
N SER A 347 -35.31 46.76 -1.33
CA SER A 347 -35.30 47.56 -2.55
C SER A 347 -33.85 47.80 -2.93
N SER A 348 -33.47 47.46 -4.15
CA SER A 348 -32.27 48.01 -4.78
C SER A 348 -32.35 49.54 -4.66
N VAL A 349 -31.57 50.12 -3.75
CA VAL A 349 -31.44 51.56 -3.64
C VAL A 349 -30.27 51.97 -4.52
N VAL A 350 -30.66 52.45 -5.71
CA VAL A 350 -30.04 53.44 -6.60
C VAL A 350 -28.60 53.18 -7.08
#